data_AF-A0A3G8MAI3-F1
#
_entry.id   AF-A0A3G8MAI3-F1
#
_cell.length_a   1.000
_cell.length_b   1.000
_cell.length_c   1.000
_cell.angle_alpha   90.00
_cell.angle_beta   90.00
_cell.angle_gamma   90.00
#
_symmetry.space_group_name_H-M   'P 1'
#
loop_
_entity.id
_entity.type
_entity.pdbx_description
1 polymer ?
#
loop_
_entity_poly.entity_id
_entity_poly.type
_entity_poly.pdbx_seq_one_letter_code
_entity_poly.pdbx_strand_id
1 'polypeptide(L)'
;MKERMAPCCVDSSADWRPLNAAQRWARLIVGVALLSLALALPSSAWIALAIVAGWLGATHVLAAAMAYPGCPELGTAPSLLLGRWVKISCSPWRWLDARFRLTAQ
;
A
#
# COMPACT_ATOMS: atom_id res chain seq x y z
N MET A 1 -18.39 6.44 -36.71
CA MET A 1 -17.92 5.93 -35.40
C MET A 1 -16.41 5.88 -35.46
N LYS A 2 -15.70 6.72 -34.70
CA LYS A 2 -14.24 6.85 -34.77
C LYS A 2 -13.68 6.20 -33.51
N GLU A 3 -13.23 4.96 -33.65
CA GLU A 3 -12.54 4.24 -32.58
C GLU A 3 -11.25 5.00 -32.26
N ARG A 4 -11.21 5.64 -31.09
CA ARG A 4 -9.96 6.23 -30.60
C ARG A 4 -9.12 5.08 -30.06
N MET A 5 -8.08 4.68 -30.80
CA MET A 5 -6.96 3.94 -30.25
C MET A 5 -6.46 4.69 -29.02
N ALA A 6 -6.74 4.16 -27.82
CA ALA A 6 -6.10 4.63 -26.61
C ALA A 6 -4.62 4.23 -26.70
N PRO A 7 -3.67 5.16 -26.51
CA PRO A 7 -2.27 4.76 -26.43
C PRO A 7 -2.12 3.83 -25.22
N CYS A 8 -1.54 2.63 -25.43
CA CYS A 8 -1.25 1.64 -24.39
C CYS A 8 -0.26 2.14 -23.31
N CYS A 9 0.12 3.42 -23.39
CA CYS A 9 0.98 4.14 -22.46
C CYS A 9 0.39 5.51 -22.11
N VAL A 10 -0.94 5.63 -22.00
CA VAL A 10 -1.45 6.63 -21.06
C VAL A 10 -0.89 6.19 -19.72
N ASP A 11 0.17 6.90 -19.29
CA ASP A 11 0.59 6.92 -17.91
C ASP A 11 -0.69 6.98 -17.10
N SER A 12 -1.09 5.85 -16.54
CA SER A 12 -2.11 5.81 -15.51
C SER A 12 -1.45 6.34 -14.24
N SER A 13 -0.84 7.52 -14.35
CA SER A 13 -0.68 8.55 -13.33
C SER A 13 -2.06 9.03 -12.92
N ALA A 14 -2.99 8.10 -12.65
CA ALA A 14 -4.13 8.35 -11.81
C ALA A 14 -3.54 8.67 -10.44
N ASP A 15 -3.19 9.94 -10.31
CA ASP A 15 -2.65 10.65 -9.16
C ASP A 15 -1.68 9.85 -8.29
N TRP A 16 -0.40 9.86 -8.66
CA TRP A 16 0.70 9.52 -7.75
C TRP A 16 0.94 10.63 -6.72
N ARG A 17 -0.16 11.10 -6.13
CA ARG A 17 -0.17 12.13 -5.10
C ARG A 17 0.08 11.46 -3.76
N PRO A 18 0.86 12.09 -2.86
CA PRO A 18 1.05 11.58 -1.51
C PRO A 18 -0.30 11.27 -0.85
N LEU A 19 -0.35 10.19 -0.06
CA LEU A 19 -1.56 9.82 0.67
C LEU A 19 -2.04 10.97 1.56
N ASN A 20 -3.35 11.23 1.56
CA ASN A 20 -3.95 12.18 2.48
C ASN A 20 -3.97 11.62 3.93
N ALA A 21 -4.37 12.45 4.90
CA ALA A 21 -4.38 12.05 6.31
C ALA A 21 -5.24 10.81 6.57
N ALA A 22 -6.45 10.74 6.00
CA ALA A 22 -7.34 9.59 6.18
C ALA A 22 -6.76 8.28 5.62
N GLN A 23 -6.15 8.34 4.43
CA GLN A 23 -5.50 7.18 3.85
C GLN A 23 -4.30 6.74 4.68
N ARG A 24 -3.47 7.67 5.17
CA ARG A 24 -2.35 7.35 6.06
C ARG A 24 -2.82 6.66 7.34
N TRP A 25 -3.89 7.15 7.95
CA TRP A 25 -4.50 6.51 9.12
C TRP A 25 -5.02 5.11 8.82
N ALA A 26 -5.69 4.91 7.69
CA ALA A 26 -6.14 3.58 7.28
C ALA A 26 -4.96 2.61 7.13
N ARG A 27 -3.86 3.04 6.48
CA ARG A 27 -2.64 2.23 6.37
C ARG A 27 -2.02 1.93 7.72
N LEU A 28 -2.00 2.90 8.63
CA LEU A 28 -1.46 2.71 9.97
C LEU A 28 -2.28 1.67 10.76
N ILE A 29 -3.62 1.77 10.74
CA ILE A 29 -4.50 0.83 11.43
C ILE A 29 -4.31 -0.59 10.89
N VAL A 30 -4.30 -0.75 9.55
CA VAL A 30 -4.06 -2.06 8.92
C VAL A 30 -2.68 -2.59 9.30
N GLY A 31 -1.66 -1.74 9.27
CA GLY A 31 -0.29 -2.10 9.64
C GLY A 31 -0.17 -2.60 11.07
N VAL A 32 -0.75 -1.87 12.03
CA VAL A 32 -0.75 -2.21 13.45
C VAL A 32 -1.54 -3.50 13.71
N ALA A 33 -2.68 -3.68 13.04
CA ALA A 33 -3.49 -4.90 13.17
C ALA A 33 -2.71 -6.15 12.69
N LEU A 34 -2.03 -6.05 11.55
CA LEU A 34 -1.22 -7.14 11.00
C LEU A 34 0.01 -7.44 11.85
N LEU A 35 0.68 -6.43 12.40
CA LEU A 35 1.80 -6.62 13.33
C LEU A 35 1.33 -7.30 14.62
N SER A 36 0.21 -6.86 15.17
CA SER A 36 -0.40 -7.48 16.35
C SER A 36 -0.74 -8.95 16.09
N LEU A 37 -1.28 -9.26 14.91
CA LEU A 37 -1.54 -10.63 14.49
C LEU A 37 -0.25 -11.45 14.37
N ALA A 38 0.80 -10.89 13.78
CA ALA A 38 2.10 -11.56 13.66
C ALA A 38 2.69 -11.92 15.03
N LEU A 39 2.54 -11.05 16.03
CA LEU A 39 3.00 -11.30 17.41
C LEU A 39 2.12 -12.34 18.14
N ALA A 40 0.83 -12.41 17.82
CA ALA A 40 -0.10 -13.34 18.46
C ALA A 40 -0.01 -14.78 17.92
N LEU A 41 0.64 -14.99 16.77
CA LEU A 41 0.75 -16.31 16.15
C LEU A 41 1.79 -17.19 16.87
N PRO A 42 1.45 -18.45 17.22
CA PRO A 42 2.37 -19.37 17.86
C PRO A 42 3.48 -19.84 16.89
N SER A 43 4.72 -19.77 17.34
CA SER A 43 5.93 -19.71 16.51
C SER A 43 6.29 -20.96 15.71
N SER A 44 5.87 -22.17 16.10
CA SER A 44 6.35 -23.41 15.47
C SER A 44 5.57 -23.83 14.21
N ALA A 45 4.25 -23.61 14.17
CA ALA A 45 3.40 -24.02 13.04
C ALA A 45 3.02 -22.84 12.12
N TRP A 46 3.15 -21.60 12.60
CA TRP A 46 2.65 -20.41 11.89
C TRP A 46 3.75 -19.43 11.51
N ILE A 47 5.02 -19.85 11.55
CA ILE A 47 6.16 -18.96 11.31
C ILE A 47 6.07 -18.27 9.94
N ALA A 48 5.65 -19.00 8.90
CA ALA A 48 5.47 -18.43 7.57
C ALA A 48 4.38 -17.35 7.56
N LEU A 49 3.26 -17.58 8.23
CA LEU A 49 2.17 -16.61 8.33
C LEU A 49 2.59 -15.40 9.18
N ALA A 50 3.34 -15.61 10.26
CA ALA A 50 3.88 -14.53 11.09
C ALA A 50 4.87 -13.66 10.31
N ILE A 51 5.73 -14.26 9.48
CA ILE A 51 6.65 -13.52 8.60
C ILE A 51 5.86 -12.70 7.57
N VAL A 52 4.87 -13.31 6.91
CA VAL A 52 4.04 -12.60 5.92
C VAL A 52 3.26 -11.47 6.57
N ALA A 53 2.55 -11.73 7.67
CA ALA A 53 1.79 -10.72 8.40
C ALA A 53 2.70 -9.60 8.94
N GLY A 54 3.89 -9.96 9.44
CA GLY A 54 4.90 -9.02 9.89
C GLY A 54 5.40 -8.11 8.77
N TRP A 55 5.70 -8.68 7.60
CA TRP A 55 6.08 -7.92 6.40
C TRP A 55 4.96 -6.99 5.96
N LEU A 56 3.74 -7.51 5.78
CA LEU A 56 2.57 -6.73 5.38
C LEU A 56 2.30 -5.59 6.36
N GLY A 57 2.40 -5.87 7.66
CA GLY A 57 2.22 -4.88 8.72
C GLY A 57 3.28 -3.77 8.67
N ALA A 58 4.56 -4.15 8.58
CA ALA A 58 5.67 -3.21 8.56
C ALA A 58 5.62 -2.26 7.36
N THR A 59 5.37 -2.78 6.15
CA THR A 59 5.31 -1.94 4.95
C THR A 59 4.12 -0.99 4.95
N HIS A 60 2.99 -1.37 5.57
CA HIS A 60 1.82 -0.51 5.75
C HIS A 60 2.08 0.63 6.74
N VAL A 61 2.75 0.35 7.86
CA VAL A 61 3.18 1.39 8.80
C VAL A 61 4.16 2.35 8.12
N LEU A 62 5.14 1.83 7.38
CA LEU A 62 6.10 2.65 6.63
C LEU A 62 5.42 3.47 5.54
N ALA A 63 4.43 2.89 4.83
CA ALA A 63 3.66 3.61 3.82
C ALA A 63 2.84 4.76 4.44
N ALA A 64 2.25 4.55 5.62
CA ALA A 64 1.57 5.58 6.38
C ALA A 64 2.54 6.71 6.78
N ALA A 65 3.72 6.36 7.29
CA ALA A 65 4.74 7.32 7.72
C ALA A 65 5.20 8.19 6.55
N MET A 66 5.54 7.59 5.41
CA MET A 66 6.04 8.30 4.23
C MET A 66 4.94 8.95 3.37
N ALA A 67 3.68 8.59 3.57
CA ALA A 67 2.58 8.89 2.65
C ALA A 67 2.77 8.24 1.25
N TYR A 68 3.31 7.02 1.21
CA TYR A 68 3.58 6.25 0.00
C TYR A 68 2.27 5.86 -0.73
N PRO A 69 2.00 6.31 -1.97
CA PRO A 69 0.69 6.14 -2.61
C PRO A 69 0.50 4.82 -3.38
N GLY A 70 1.54 3.98 -3.47
CA GLY A 70 1.49 2.74 -4.24
C GLY A 70 1.20 1.48 -3.45
N CYS A 71 1.69 0.34 -3.95
CA CYS A 71 1.75 -0.92 -3.21
C CYS A 71 2.74 -0.83 -2.04
N PRO A 72 2.28 -0.92 -0.78
CA PRO A 72 3.19 -0.84 0.35
C PRO A 72 4.25 -1.95 0.30
N GLU A 73 3.79 -3.17 -0.01
CA GLU A 73 4.59 -4.41 0.06
C GLU A 73 5.77 -4.49 -0.89
N LEU A 74 5.63 -3.86 -2.05
CA LEU A 74 6.61 -3.96 -3.14
C LEU A 74 7.41 -2.68 -3.28
N GLY A 75 6.81 -1.54 -2.97
CA GLY A 75 7.37 -0.24 -3.30
C GLY A 75 7.87 0.56 -2.10
N THR A 76 7.31 0.37 -0.90
CA THR A 76 7.66 1.20 0.26
C THR A 76 9.10 0.98 0.71
N ALA A 77 9.49 -0.28 0.95
CA ALA A 77 10.85 -0.61 1.39
C ALA A 77 11.93 -0.16 0.39
N PRO A 78 11.86 -0.49 -0.92
CA PRO A 78 12.86 0.00 -1.87
C PRO A 78 12.78 1.52 -2.07
N SER A 79 11.61 2.16 -1.91
CA SER A 79 11.54 3.63 -1.98
C SER A 79 12.27 4.30 -0.82
N LEU A 80 12.15 3.74 0.39
CA LEU A 80 12.90 4.18 1.56
C LEU A 80 14.41 4.02 1.34
N LEU A 81 14.83 2.83 0.87
CA LEU A 81 16.25 2.52 0.66
C LEU A 81 16.90 3.36 -0.46
N LEU A 82 16.16 3.63 -1.54
CA LEU A 82 16.67 4.41 -2.68
C LEU A 82 16.47 5.92 -2.53
N GLY A 83 15.79 6.37 -1.47
CA GLY A 83 15.44 7.79 -1.28
C GLY A 83 14.57 8.37 -2.39
N ARG A 84 13.90 7.54 -3.18
CA ARG A 84 13.04 7.95 -4.31
C ARG A 84 11.82 7.05 -4.42
N TRP A 85 10.70 7.61 -4.86
CA TRP A 85 9.47 6.84 -5.07
C TRP A 85 9.62 5.82 -6.20
N VAL A 86 9.61 4.54 -5.84
CA VAL A 86 9.48 3.43 -6.79
C VAL A 86 8.00 3.32 -7.17
N LYS A 87 7.64 3.67 -8.40
CA LYS A 87 6.24 3.75 -8.84
C LYS A 87 5.64 2.36 -9.11
N ILE A 88 5.17 1.68 -8.07
CA ILE A 88 4.45 0.40 -8.19
C ILE A 88 3.04 0.57 -7.66
N SER A 89 2.05 0.44 -8.53
CA SER A 89 0.62 0.56 -8.20
C SER A 89 -0.06 -0.81 -8.10
N CYS A 90 -0.88 -1.00 -7.07
CA CYS A 90 -1.68 -2.21 -6.87
C CYS A 90 -3.15 -1.80 -6.88
N SER A 91 -3.94 -2.43 -7.74
CA SER A 91 -5.38 -2.16 -7.85
C SER A 91 -6.19 -2.43 -6.56
N PRO A 92 -5.91 -3.45 -5.72
CA PRO A 92 -6.77 -3.77 -4.58
C PRO A 92 -6.84 -2.65 -3.54
N TRP A 93 -5.71 -2.01 -3.29
CA TRP A 93 -5.58 -0.96 -2.29
C TRP A 93 -6.27 0.33 -2.72
N ARG A 94 -6.14 0.71 -3.99
CA ARG A 94 -6.86 1.86 -4.55
C ARG A 94 -8.37 1.62 -4.59
N TRP A 95 -8.77 0.39 -4.89
CA TRP A 95 -10.17 -0.02 -4.83
C TRP A 95 -10.73 0.08 -3.41
N LEU A 96 -9.99 -0.39 -2.39
CA LEU A 96 -10.37 -0.25 -0.98
C LEU A 96 -10.50 1.22 -0.57
N ASP A 97 -9.53 2.06 -0.92
CA ASP A 97 -9.58 3.50 -0.59
C ASP A 97 -10.80 4.18 -1.22
N ALA A 98 -11.13 3.85 -2.47
CA ALA A 98 -12.33 4.34 -3.15
C ALA A 98 -13.62 3.79 -2.52
N ARG A 99 -13.64 2.49 -2.16
CA ARG A 99 -14.78 1.82 -1.52
C ARG A 99 -15.12 2.46 -0.18
N PHE A 100 -14.12 2.81 0.61
CA PHE A 100 -14.26 3.48 1.91
C PHE A 100 -14.29 5.00 1.82
N ARG A 101 -14.32 5.58 0.61
CA ARG A 101 -14.34 7.04 0.36
C ARG A 101 -13.18 7.80 1.03
N LEU A 102 -12.04 7.15 1.21
CA LEU A 102 -10.85 7.73 1.85
C LEU A 102 -10.15 8.77 0.95
N THR A 103 -10.46 8.78 -0.35
CA THR A 103 -9.90 9.71 -1.35
C THR A 103 -10.63 11.05 -1.44
N ALA A 104 -11.75 11.23 -0.73
CA ALA A 104 -12.65 12.37 -0.89
C ALA A 104 -12.45 13.50 0.16
N GLN A 105 -11.29 13.55 0.81
CA GLN A 105 -10.94 14.59 1.79
C GLN A 105 -10.00 15.63 1.21
#